data_AF-A0A7Z9XFS4-F1
#
_entry.id   AF-A0A7Z9XFS4-F1
#
_cell.length_a   1.000
_cell.length_b   1.000
_cell.length_c   1.000
_cell.angle_alpha   90.00
_cell.angle_beta   90.00
_cell.angle_gamma   90.00
#
_symmetry.space_group_name_H-M   'P 1'
#
loop_
_entity.id
_entity.type
_entity.pdbx_description
1 polymer ?
#
loop_
_entity_poly.entity_id
_entity_poly.type
_entity_poly.pdbx_seq_one_letter_code
_entity_poly.pdbx_strand_id
1 'polypeptide(L)'
;MHKTLSALIATNVIIWLCSAAPVQNAYAFDSNDLASIGAAYATHIFLHEMGHHVVAQDVGAVSPQMSFFTQKGGKLYPGLSTCKSVPGESRLPYAVGGDRMAGYTFEYALESYRRTPTTYNKALMFFSCADFLFYTFLANYVDPDNEMCDPNLIRAETGCSKEVLLGLVMTKTLLNTYRVMNPDANFAPTIWVDRRSAALLFSFRF
;
A
#
# COMPACT_ATOMS: atom_id res chain seq x y z
N MET A 1 -6.34 -6.90 -27.69
CA MET A 1 -5.21 -5.96 -27.87
C MET A 1 -4.93 -5.06 -26.67
N HIS A 2 -5.92 -4.60 -25.90
CA HIS A 2 -5.66 -3.72 -24.74
C HIS A 2 -4.92 -4.37 -23.55
N LYS A 3 -5.16 -5.67 -23.26
CA LYS A 3 -4.53 -6.36 -22.12
C LYS A 3 -3.00 -6.50 -22.24
N THR A 4 -2.49 -6.70 -23.46
CA THR A 4 -1.07 -6.85 -23.74
C THR A 4 -0.32 -5.51 -23.65
N LEU A 5 -0.95 -4.40 -24.05
CA LEU A 5 -0.35 -3.07 -23.96
C LEU A 5 -0.21 -2.59 -22.51
N SER A 6 -1.23 -2.85 -21.67
CA SER A 6 -1.20 -2.48 -20.25
C SER A 6 -0.17 -3.29 -19.45
N ALA A 7 -0.03 -4.58 -19.73
CA ALA A 7 1.02 -5.41 -19.14
C ALA A 7 2.43 -4.94 -19.58
N LEU A 8 2.59 -4.53 -20.84
CA LEU A 8 3.84 -3.99 -21.33
C LEU A 8 4.22 -2.69 -20.61
N ILE A 9 3.27 -1.79 -20.38
CA ILE A 9 3.51 -0.52 -19.69
C ILE A 9 3.87 -0.76 -18.22
N ALA A 10 3.15 -1.63 -17.50
CA ALA A 10 3.46 -1.96 -16.11
C ALA A 10 4.86 -2.58 -15.98
N THR A 11 5.22 -3.51 -16.86
CA THR A 11 6.55 -4.13 -16.88
C THR A 11 7.64 -3.12 -17.20
N ASN A 12 7.41 -2.20 -18.14
CA ASN A 12 8.39 -1.16 -18.47
C ASN A 12 8.56 -0.14 -17.33
N VAL A 13 7.50 0.20 -16.59
CA VAL A 13 7.61 1.07 -15.41
C VAL A 13 8.41 0.38 -14.29
N ILE A 14 8.18 -0.91 -14.05
CA ILE A 14 8.96 -1.69 -13.07
C ILE A 14 10.43 -1.77 -13.50
N ILE A 15 10.72 -2.05 -14.77
CA ILE A 15 12.09 -2.08 -15.30
C ILE A 15 12.76 -0.70 -15.20
N TRP A 16 12.03 0.38 -15.49
CA TRP A 16 12.54 1.75 -15.39
C TRP A 16 12.82 2.15 -13.94
N LEU A 17 11.94 1.79 -13.00
CA LEU A 17 12.16 1.96 -11.56
C LEU A 17 13.37 1.15 -11.05
N CYS A 18 13.61 -0.04 -11.60
CA CYS A 18 14.78 -0.87 -11.28
C CYS A 18 16.08 -0.36 -11.91
N SER A 19 16.02 0.33 -13.06
CA SER A 19 17.20 0.80 -13.82
C SER A 19 17.60 2.25 -13.54
N ALA A 20 16.72 3.06 -12.95
CA ALA A 20 17.03 4.41 -12.47
C ALA A 20 17.77 4.42 -11.11
N ALA A 21 17.93 3.27 -10.45
CA ALA A 21 18.78 3.15 -9.29
C ALA A 21 20.26 3.19 -9.72
N PRO A 22 21.13 3.99 -9.09
CA PRO A 22 22.55 3.95 -9.38
C PRO A 22 23.07 2.53 -9.20
N VAL A 23 23.85 2.05 -10.17
CA VAL A 23 24.54 0.76 -10.13
C VAL A 23 25.55 0.81 -8.99
N GLN A 24 25.08 0.51 -7.77
CA GLN A 24 25.93 0.22 -6.65
C GLN A 24 26.20 -1.28 -6.67
N ASN A 25 27.50 -1.61 -6.59
CA ASN A 25 28.09 -2.95 -6.52
C ASN A 25 27.10 -4.02 -6.06
N ALA A 26 26.97 -5.11 -6.82
CA ALA A 26 26.18 -6.27 -6.45
C ALA A 26 26.59 -6.75 -5.05
N TYR A 27 25.86 -6.29 -4.03
CA TYR A 27 25.99 -6.79 -2.67
C TYR A 27 25.53 -8.24 -2.70
N ALA A 28 26.41 -9.15 -2.31
CA ALA A 28 26.04 -10.55 -2.11
C ALA A 28 24.88 -10.59 -1.12
N PHE A 29 23.72 -11.03 -1.60
CA PHE A 29 22.51 -11.21 -0.80
C PHE A 29 22.79 -12.26 0.29
N ASP A 30 22.92 -11.84 1.54
CA ASP A 30 23.17 -12.76 2.67
C ASP A 30 21.84 -13.24 3.26
N SER A 31 21.85 -14.38 3.93
CA SER A 31 20.77 -14.92 4.76
C SER A 31 20.20 -13.90 5.77
N ASN A 32 21.05 -13.03 6.31
CA ASN A 32 20.64 -11.92 7.19
C ASN A 32 19.75 -10.90 6.45
N ASP A 33 19.96 -10.68 5.15
CA ASP A 33 19.11 -9.82 4.33
C ASP A 33 17.74 -10.45 4.11
N LEU A 34 17.69 -11.76 3.86
CA LEU A 34 16.42 -12.49 3.72
C LEU A 34 15.58 -12.41 5.00
N ALA A 35 16.20 -12.64 6.16
CA ALA A 35 15.52 -12.52 7.46
C ALA A 35 15.00 -11.09 7.69
N SER A 36 15.81 -10.08 7.34
CA SER A 36 15.43 -8.66 7.46
C SER A 36 14.27 -8.28 6.54
N ILE A 37 14.28 -8.76 5.29
CA ILE A 37 13.19 -8.55 4.33
C ILE A 37 11.91 -9.23 4.80
N GLY A 38 12.01 -10.49 5.27
CA GLY A 38 10.87 -11.22 5.82
C GLY A 38 10.26 -10.54 7.04
N ALA A 39 11.11 -10.07 7.97
CA ALA A 39 10.66 -9.31 9.13
C ALA A 39 10.00 -7.98 8.74
N ALA A 40 10.55 -7.27 7.75
CA ALA A 40 9.96 -6.04 7.23
C ALA A 40 8.59 -6.29 6.57
N TYR A 41 8.45 -7.37 5.80
CA TYR A 41 7.17 -7.78 5.21
C TYR A 41 6.12 -8.13 6.27
N ALA A 42 6.50 -8.92 7.27
CA ALA A 42 5.61 -9.26 8.38
C ALA A 42 5.19 -8.03 9.19
N THR A 43 6.13 -7.10 9.44
CA THR A 43 5.84 -5.81 10.09
C THR A 43 4.84 -5.01 9.27
N HIS A 44 5.09 -4.89 7.97
CA HIS A 44 4.22 -4.16 7.04
C HIS A 44 2.78 -4.71 7.05
N ILE A 45 2.61 -6.02 6.85
CA ILE A 45 1.27 -6.63 6.85
C ILE A 45 0.59 -6.46 8.21
N PHE A 46 1.31 -6.71 9.30
CA PHE A 46 0.74 -6.55 10.64
C PHE A 46 0.22 -5.13 10.87
N LEU A 47 1.00 -4.12 10.49
CA LEU A 47 0.61 -2.72 10.61
C LEU A 47 -0.54 -2.37 9.65
N HIS A 48 -0.50 -2.82 8.40
CA HIS A 48 -1.58 -2.62 7.44
C HIS A 48 -2.92 -3.12 8.01
N GLU A 49 -2.97 -4.37 8.48
CA GLU A 49 -4.19 -4.95 9.05
C GLU A 49 -4.60 -4.26 10.37
N MET A 50 -3.63 -3.84 11.19
CA MET A 50 -3.90 -3.02 12.36
C MET A 50 -4.57 -1.69 11.99
N GLY A 51 -4.24 -1.11 10.84
CA GLY A 51 -4.90 0.07 10.28
C GLY A 51 -6.41 -0.15 10.10
N HIS A 52 -6.80 -1.25 9.45
CA HIS A 52 -8.21 -1.62 9.34
C HIS A 52 -8.85 -1.88 10.70
N HIS A 53 -8.15 -2.58 11.59
CA HIS A 53 -8.68 -2.93 12.91
C HIS A 53 -8.95 -1.70 13.77
N VAL A 54 -8.02 -0.75 13.83
CA VAL A 54 -8.18 0.51 14.58
C VAL A 54 -9.35 1.30 14.03
N VAL A 55 -9.43 1.50 12.70
CA VAL A 55 -10.57 2.22 12.11
C VAL A 55 -11.88 1.49 12.39
N ALA A 56 -11.91 0.16 12.30
CA ALA A 56 -13.11 -0.62 12.61
C ALA A 56 -13.59 -0.41 14.06
N GLN A 57 -12.67 -0.34 15.03
CA GLN A 57 -13.01 -0.04 16.42
C GLN A 57 -13.54 1.39 16.58
N ASP A 58 -12.86 2.37 15.98
CA ASP A 58 -13.21 3.80 16.08
C ASP A 58 -14.60 4.09 15.51
N VAL A 59 -14.98 3.39 14.45
CA VAL A 59 -16.25 3.61 13.76
C VAL A 59 -17.39 2.70 14.25
N GLY A 60 -17.16 1.91 15.31
CA GLY A 60 -18.18 1.05 15.89
C GLY A 60 -18.55 -0.17 15.03
N ALA A 61 -17.60 -0.73 14.28
CA ALA A 61 -17.82 -1.97 13.53
C ALA A 61 -18.10 -3.16 14.48
N VAL A 62 -18.92 -4.10 14.02
CA VAL A 62 -19.34 -5.25 14.83
C VAL A 62 -18.35 -6.40 14.68
N SER A 63 -17.77 -6.83 15.81
CA SER A 63 -16.84 -7.96 15.91
C SER A 63 -15.64 -7.87 14.94
N PRO A 64 -14.81 -6.82 15.01
CA PRO A 64 -13.60 -6.74 14.17
C PRO A 64 -12.61 -7.85 14.54
N GLN A 65 -12.08 -8.54 13.53
CA GLN A 65 -11.11 -9.61 13.67
C GLN A 65 -9.98 -9.41 12.67
N MET A 66 -8.76 -9.70 13.13
CA MET A 66 -7.55 -9.65 12.32
C MET A 66 -6.92 -11.04 12.34
N SER A 67 -6.67 -11.58 11.17
CA SER A 67 -6.06 -12.89 10.98
C SER A 67 -4.89 -12.79 10.01
N PHE A 68 -3.88 -13.63 10.19
CA PHE A 68 -2.70 -13.68 9.32
C PHE A 68 -2.52 -15.07 8.76
N PHE A 69 -1.92 -15.17 7.57
CA PHE A 69 -1.62 -16.43 6.88
C PHE A 69 -2.82 -17.39 6.85
N THR A 70 -4.00 -16.85 6.55
CA THR A 70 -5.28 -17.57 6.66
C THR A 70 -5.78 -18.00 5.28
N GLN A 71 -6.33 -19.21 5.19
CA GLN A 71 -6.99 -19.70 3.98
C GLN A 71 -8.51 -19.49 4.08
N LYS A 72 -9.10 -18.80 3.10
CA LYS A 72 -10.55 -18.55 3.04
C LYS A 72 -11.02 -18.65 1.58
N GLY A 73 -12.07 -19.44 1.33
CA GLY A 73 -12.59 -19.63 -0.04
C GLY A 73 -11.56 -20.17 -1.02
N GLY A 74 -10.62 -21.02 -0.57
CA GLY A 74 -9.53 -21.57 -1.38
C GLY A 74 -8.36 -20.63 -1.65
N LYS A 75 -8.42 -19.36 -1.22
CA LYS A 75 -7.35 -18.36 -1.37
C LYS A 75 -6.57 -18.19 -0.08
N LEU A 76 -5.25 -17.98 -0.19
CA LEU A 76 -4.38 -17.64 0.94
C LEU A 76 -4.30 -16.12 1.09
N TYR A 77 -4.50 -15.64 2.32
CA TYR A 77 -4.42 -14.24 2.68
C TYR A 77 -3.27 -14.03 3.68
N PRO A 78 -2.21 -13.29 3.30
CA PRO A 78 -1.11 -12.95 4.22
C PRO A 78 -1.60 -12.18 5.45
N GLY A 79 -2.52 -11.23 5.24
CA GLY A 79 -3.30 -10.53 6.24
C GLY A 79 -4.77 -10.48 5.81
N LEU A 80 -5.67 -10.52 6.79
CA LEU A 80 -7.10 -10.42 6.55
C LEU A 80 -7.81 -9.78 7.74
N SER A 81 -8.31 -8.57 7.53
CA SER A 81 -9.24 -7.90 8.44
C SER A 81 -10.69 -8.18 8.04
N THR A 82 -11.49 -8.62 9.01
CA THR A 82 -12.92 -8.89 8.81
C THR A 82 -13.74 -8.31 9.93
N CYS A 83 -15.01 -8.02 9.64
CA CYS A 83 -16.01 -7.63 10.61
C CYS A 83 -17.37 -8.17 10.15
N LYS A 84 -18.33 -8.28 11.07
CA LYS A 84 -19.70 -8.68 10.72
C LYS A 84 -20.44 -7.58 9.99
N SER A 85 -20.20 -6.33 10.39
CA SER A 85 -20.73 -5.14 9.74
C SER A 85 -19.90 -3.91 10.09
N VAL A 86 -19.88 -2.96 9.16
CA VAL A 86 -19.40 -1.59 9.36
C VAL A 86 -20.59 -0.66 9.05
N PRO A 87 -20.82 0.40 9.83
CA PRO A 87 -21.79 1.43 9.46
C PRO A 87 -21.53 1.94 8.04
N GLY A 88 -22.59 2.19 7.26
CA GLY A 88 -22.45 2.52 5.84
C GLY A 88 -21.61 3.77 5.58
N GLU A 89 -21.63 4.73 6.50
CA GLU A 89 -20.80 5.95 6.50
C GLU A 89 -19.33 5.70 6.77
N SER A 90 -19.00 4.53 7.31
CA SER A 90 -17.66 4.19 7.80
C SER A 90 -16.96 3.16 6.93
N ARG A 91 -17.60 2.65 5.87
CA ARG A 91 -17.01 1.69 4.92
C ARG A 91 -15.79 2.25 4.20
N LEU A 92 -15.87 3.51 3.76
CA LEU A 92 -14.75 4.20 3.10
C LEU A 92 -13.56 4.41 4.04
N PRO A 93 -13.74 5.02 5.24
CA PRO A 93 -12.70 5.07 6.25
C PRO A 93 -12.08 3.70 6.55
N TYR A 94 -12.90 2.66 6.70
CA TYR A 94 -12.43 1.29 6.93
C TYR A 94 -11.56 0.79 5.77
N ALA A 95 -12.01 0.96 4.51
CA ALA A 95 -11.29 0.51 3.33
C ALA A 95 -9.91 1.18 3.16
N VAL A 96 -9.76 2.44 3.57
CA VAL A 96 -8.46 3.13 3.52
C VAL A 96 -7.63 2.97 4.80
N GLY A 97 -8.10 2.20 5.79
CA GLY A 97 -7.39 1.96 7.04
C GLY A 97 -5.99 1.39 6.81
N GLY A 98 -5.88 0.38 5.95
CA GLY A 98 -4.60 -0.21 5.53
C GLY A 98 -3.66 0.78 4.85
N ASP A 99 -4.13 1.50 3.80
CA ASP A 99 -3.31 2.49 3.09
C ASP A 99 -2.84 3.65 3.99
N ARG A 100 -3.69 4.06 4.94
CA ARG A 100 -3.34 5.10 5.91
C ARG A 100 -2.21 4.63 6.83
N MET A 101 -2.29 3.41 7.36
CA MET A 101 -1.24 2.86 8.21
C MET A 101 0.04 2.54 7.42
N ALA A 102 -0.09 2.09 6.18
CA ALA A 102 1.04 1.96 5.26
C ALA A 102 1.73 3.31 5.04
N GLY A 103 0.97 4.41 4.91
CA GLY A 103 1.49 5.77 4.87
C GLY A 103 2.35 6.12 6.10
N TYR A 104 1.84 5.90 7.32
CA TYR A 104 2.62 6.14 8.54
C TYR A 104 3.86 5.24 8.64
N THR A 105 3.74 3.98 8.21
CA THR A 105 4.84 3.03 8.18
C THR A 105 5.94 3.48 7.22
N PHE A 106 5.56 4.00 6.04
CA PHE A 106 6.50 4.58 5.08
C PHE A 106 7.23 5.78 5.66
N GLU A 107 6.52 6.71 6.31
CA GLU A 107 7.14 7.90 6.93
C GLU A 107 8.19 7.50 7.97
N TYR A 108 7.85 6.53 8.83
CA TYR A 108 8.78 6.00 9.83
C TYR A 108 9.98 5.31 9.18
N ALA A 109 9.74 4.47 8.16
CA ALA A 109 10.80 3.75 7.47
C ALA A 109 11.76 4.69 6.72
N LEU A 110 11.23 5.74 6.07
CA LEU A 110 12.02 6.76 5.37
C LEU A 110 12.90 7.55 6.35
N GLU A 111 12.35 7.96 7.50
CA GLU A 111 13.12 8.66 8.53
C GLU A 111 14.22 7.76 9.12
N SER A 112 13.90 6.50 9.44
CA SER A 112 14.86 5.50 9.90
C SER A 112 15.97 5.26 8.87
N TYR A 113 15.60 5.11 7.60
CA TYR A 113 16.53 4.94 6.48
C TYR A 113 17.50 6.11 6.35
N ARG A 114 17.01 7.35 6.45
CA ARG A 114 17.84 8.56 6.36
C ARG A 114 18.86 8.67 7.50
N ARG A 115 18.53 8.17 8.70
CA ARG A 115 19.45 8.13 9.85
C ARG A 115 20.48 7.01 9.71
N THR A 116 20.04 5.80 9.35
CA THR A 116 20.92 4.63 9.21
C THR A 116 20.31 3.65 8.21
N PRO A 117 20.81 3.61 6.96
CA PRO A 117 20.30 2.68 5.95
C PRO A 117 20.54 1.22 6.36
N THR A 118 19.47 0.42 6.43
CA THR A 118 19.54 -1.03 6.71
C THR A 118 18.69 -1.80 5.70
N THR A 119 18.94 -3.10 5.55
CA THR A 119 18.08 -3.94 4.70
C THR A 119 16.63 -3.93 5.18
N TYR A 120 16.40 -3.97 6.50
CA TYR A 120 15.07 -3.90 7.09
C TYR A 120 14.32 -2.62 6.72
N ASN A 121 14.89 -1.43 6.94
CA ASN A 121 14.17 -0.19 6.67
C ASN A 121 14.00 0.09 5.16
N LYS A 122 14.95 -0.32 4.32
CA LYS A 122 14.78 -0.32 2.86
C LYS A 122 13.59 -1.18 2.44
N ALA A 123 13.50 -2.41 2.96
CA ALA A 123 12.42 -3.33 2.66
C ALA A 123 11.08 -2.83 3.21
N LEU A 124 11.04 -2.33 4.45
CA LEU A 124 9.83 -1.79 5.07
C LEU A 124 9.29 -0.59 4.28
N MET A 125 10.19 0.30 3.85
CA MET A 125 9.86 1.44 2.98
C MET A 125 9.35 0.97 1.62
N PHE A 126 9.94 -0.06 1.01
CA PHE A 126 9.45 -0.63 -0.25
C PHE A 126 8.03 -1.19 -0.10
N PHE A 127 7.79 -2.07 0.88
CA PHE A 127 6.48 -2.69 1.07
C PHE A 127 5.41 -1.64 1.35
N SER A 128 5.65 -0.72 2.30
CA SER A 128 4.70 0.34 2.63
C SER A 128 4.46 1.37 1.51
N CYS A 129 5.43 1.58 0.62
CA CYS A 129 5.27 2.46 -0.54
C CYS A 129 4.44 1.81 -1.66
N ALA A 130 4.68 0.52 -1.91
CA ALA A 130 4.11 -0.21 -3.04
C ALA A 130 2.80 -0.93 -2.70
N ASP A 131 2.45 -1.04 -1.41
CA ASP A 131 1.31 -1.78 -0.89
C ASP A 131 0.01 -1.53 -1.66
N PHE A 132 -0.52 -0.31 -1.58
CA PHE A 132 -1.79 0.03 -2.18
C PHE A 132 -1.72 0.03 -3.72
N LEU A 133 -0.53 0.23 -4.30
CA LEU A 133 -0.31 0.08 -5.74
C LEU A 133 -0.50 -1.38 -6.17
N PHE A 134 0.11 -2.33 -5.46
CA PHE A 134 -0.04 -3.76 -5.75
C PHE A 134 -1.46 -4.24 -5.53
N TYR A 135 -2.12 -3.84 -4.44
CA TYR A 135 -3.53 -4.16 -4.23
C TYR A 135 -4.41 -3.58 -5.33
N THR A 136 -4.16 -2.34 -5.78
CA THR A 136 -4.92 -1.72 -6.89
C THR A 136 -4.70 -2.46 -8.21
N PHE A 137 -3.47 -2.92 -8.50
CA PHE A 137 -3.22 -3.76 -9.67
C PHE A 137 -3.93 -5.11 -9.59
N LEU A 138 -3.85 -5.78 -8.43
CA LEU A 138 -4.50 -7.06 -8.20
C LEU A 138 -6.02 -6.94 -8.39
N ALA A 139 -6.62 -5.94 -7.74
CA ALA A 139 -8.03 -5.60 -7.81
C ALA A 139 -8.50 -5.19 -9.21
N ASN A 140 -7.64 -4.59 -10.03
CA ASN A 140 -8.06 -4.13 -11.36
C ASN A 140 -7.89 -5.20 -12.46
N TYR A 141 -6.93 -6.12 -12.31
CA TYR A 141 -6.47 -6.95 -13.43
C TYR A 141 -6.35 -8.45 -13.14
N VAL A 142 -6.25 -8.85 -11.87
CA VAL A 142 -6.05 -10.27 -11.49
C VAL A 142 -7.30 -10.85 -10.86
N ASP A 143 -7.92 -10.12 -9.92
CA ASP A 143 -9.05 -10.60 -9.12
C ASP A 143 -10.13 -9.49 -8.97
N PRO A 144 -10.74 -9.05 -10.09
CA PRO A 144 -11.60 -7.87 -10.11
C PRO A 144 -12.92 -7.99 -9.37
N ASP A 145 -13.37 -9.23 -9.13
CA ASP A 145 -14.64 -9.53 -8.47
C ASP A 145 -14.46 -9.82 -6.97
N ASN A 146 -13.25 -9.62 -6.43
CA ASN A 146 -12.97 -9.86 -5.02
C ASN A 146 -13.39 -8.65 -4.16
N GLU A 147 -14.59 -8.72 -3.60
CA GLU A 147 -15.17 -7.69 -2.73
C GLU A 147 -14.36 -7.45 -1.44
N MET A 148 -13.46 -8.37 -1.06
CA MET A 148 -12.60 -8.24 0.12
C MET A 148 -11.32 -7.43 -0.17
N CYS A 149 -11.16 -6.89 -1.38
CA CYS A 149 -10.00 -6.08 -1.75
C CYS A 149 -10.35 -4.59 -1.64
N ASP A 150 -9.61 -3.83 -0.82
CA ASP A 150 -9.94 -2.42 -0.54
C ASP A 150 -10.14 -1.53 -1.77
N PRO A 151 -9.32 -1.63 -2.84
CA PRO A 151 -9.55 -0.84 -4.05
C PRO A 151 -10.91 -1.11 -4.69
N ASN A 152 -11.46 -2.32 -4.57
CA ASN A 152 -12.81 -2.63 -5.07
C ASN A 152 -13.86 -1.96 -4.21
N LEU A 153 -13.73 -2.03 -2.89
CA LEU A 153 -14.63 -1.37 -1.94
C LEU A 153 -14.61 0.15 -2.11
N ILE A 154 -13.43 0.76 -2.26
CA ILE A 154 -13.28 2.21 -2.49
C ILE A 154 -13.99 2.62 -3.78
N ARG A 155 -13.81 1.87 -4.88
CA ARG A 155 -14.50 2.18 -6.15
C ARG A 155 -16.01 2.03 -6.04
N ALA A 156 -16.49 0.99 -5.33
CA ALA A 156 -17.92 0.78 -5.11
C ALA A 156 -18.56 1.91 -4.30
N GLU A 157 -17.88 2.41 -3.26
CA GLU A 157 -18.40 3.45 -2.37
C GLU A 157 -18.22 4.88 -2.92
N THR A 158 -17.22 5.13 -3.77
CA THR A 158 -16.96 6.46 -4.36
C THR A 158 -17.51 6.65 -5.79
N GLY A 159 -17.76 5.55 -6.51
CA GLY A 159 -18.01 5.59 -7.96
C GLY A 159 -16.76 5.91 -8.80
N CYS A 160 -15.57 5.97 -8.19
CA CYS A 160 -14.32 6.24 -8.88
C CYS A 160 -13.99 5.15 -9.91
N SER A 161 -13.51 5.55 -11.10
CA SER A 161 -13.06 4.57 -12.09
C SER A 161 -11.76 3.90 -11.65
N LYS A 162 -11.52 2.69 -12.16
CA LYS A 162 -10.28 1.95 -11.89
C LYS A 162 -9.04 2.71 -12.36
N GLU A 163 -9.14 3.46 -13.47
CA GLU A 163 -8.05 4.27 -14.02
C GLU A 163 -7.74 5.48 -13.14
N VAL A 164 -8.76 6.15 -12.59
CA VAL A 164 -8.56 7.30 -11.70
C VAL A 164 -7.91 6.84 -10.40
N LEU A 165 -8.41 5.76 -9.78
CA LEU A 165 -7.79 5.22 -8.57
C LEU A 165 -6.35 4.78 -8.82
N LEU A 166 -6.10 4.04 -9.91
CA LEU A 166 -4.74 3.64 -10.28
C LEU A 166 -3.83 4.85 -10.51
N GLY A 167 -4.31 5.89 -11.19
CA GLY A 167 -3.57 7.14 -11.41
C GLY A 167 -3.16 7.83 -10.11
N LEU A 168 -4.09 7.94 -9.15
CA LEU A 168 -3.81 8.52 -7.84
C LEU A 168 -2.76 7.71 -7.08
N VAL A 169 -2.90 6.39 -7.06
CA VAL A 169 -1.98 5.50 -6.35
C VAL A 169 -0.59 5.49 -6.98
N MET A 170 -0.49 5.42 -8.31
CA MET A 170 0.79 5.55 -9.01
C MET A 170 1.46 6.89 -8.72
N THR A 171 0.69 7.98 -8.71
CA THR A 171 1.22 9.32 -8.41
C THR A 171 1.75 9.39 -6.97
N LYS A 172 1.01 8.86 -5.99
CA LYS A 172 1.47 8.74 -4.59
C LYS A 172 2.79 7.95 -4.51
N THR A 173 2.86 6.79 -5.17
CA THR A 173 4.07 5.94 -5.17
C THR A 173 5.25 6.66 -5.82
N LEU A 174 5.07 7.32 -6.96
CA LEU A 174 6.15 8.07 -7.63
C LEU A 174 6.65 9.23 -6.77
N LEU A 175 5.75 9.97 -6.13
CA LEU A 175 6.11 11.06 -5.22
C LEU A 175 6.87 10.54 -3.99
N ASN A 176 6.48 9.39 -3.44
CA ASN A 176 7.23 8.76 -2.36
C ASN A 176 8.60 8.30 -2.82
N THR A 177 8.72 7.69 -4.01
CA THR A 177 10.02 7.35 -4.61
C THR A 177 10.91 8.59 -4.78
N TYR A 178 10.35 9.69 -5.27
CA TYR A 178 11.07 10.97 -5.36
C TYR A 178 11.60 11.42 -3.99
N ARG A 179 10.80 11.31 -2.92
CA ARG A 179 11.22 11.67 -1.55
C ARG A 179 12.31 10.77 -0.99
N VAL A 180 12.44 9.53 -1.45
CA VAL A 180 13.60 8.67 -1.12
C VAL A 180 14.87 9.22 -1.75
N MET A 181 14.78 9.69 -3.01
CA MET A 181 15.91 10.22 -3.77
C MET A 181 16.26 11.67 -3.43
N ASN A 182 15.32 12.41 -2.84
CA ASN A 182 15.47 13.84 -2.53
C ASN A 182 15.21 14.09 -1.03
N PRO A 183 16.27 14.13 -0.20
CA PRO A 183 16.15 14.32 1.25
C PRO A 183 15.45 15.63 1.66
N ASP A 184 15.61 16.67 0.84
CA ASP A 184 15.05 18.02 1.08
C ASP A 184 13.54 18.10 0.80
N ALA A 185 12.96 17.07 0.17
CA ALA A 185 11.52 17.00 -0.03
C ALA A 185 10.79 16.89 1.32
N ASN A 186 10.08 17.96 1.69
CA ASN A 186 9.42 18.14 2.99
C ASN A 186 7.89 17.94 2.96
N PHE A 187 7.35 17.42 1.86
CA PHE A 187 5.94 17.06 1.73
C PHE A 187 5.72 15.56 1.92
N ALA A 188 4.50 15.14 2.25
CA ALA A 188 4.07 13.74 2.30
C ALA A 188 2.74 13.57 1.52
N PRO A 189 2.71 12.75 0.46
CA PRO A 189 1.49 12.48 -0.30
C PRO A 189 0.58 11.49 0.45
N THR A 190 -0.70 11.79 0.54
CA THR A 190 -1.72 10.91 1.12
C THR A 190 -2.93 10.86 0.21
N ILE A 191 -3.54 9.68 0.06
CA ILE A 191 -4.81 9.56 -0.64
C ILE A 191 -5.92 9.84 0.36
N TRP A 192 -6.76 10.81 0.02
CA TRP A 192 -7.96 11.11 0.74
C TRP A 192 -9.16 10.68 -0.09
N VAL A 193 -10.14 10.07 0.56
CA VAL A 193 -11.36 9.61 -0.09
C VAL A 193 -12.56 9.98 0.77
N ASP A 194 -13.63 10.39 0.10
CA ASP A 194 -14.96 10.50 0.67
C ASP A 194 -15.99 9.84 -0.26
N ARG A 195 -17.28 9.91 0.08
CA ARG A 195 -18.35 9.28 -0.72
C ARG A 195 -18.51 9.84 -2.13
N ARG A 196 -17.84 10.96 -2.47
CA ARG A 196 -18.03 11.67 -3.74
C ARG A 196 -16.74 11.85 -4.54
N SER A 197 -15.59 11.66 -3.91
CA SER A 197 -14.31 12.07 -4.46
C SER A 197 -13.15 11.28 -3.88
N ALA A 198 -12.10 11.16 -4.68
CA ALA A 198 -10.78 10.70 -4.28
C ALA A 198 -9.78 11.76 -4.71
N ALA A 199 -8.89 12.18 -3.81
CA ALA A 199 -7.92 13.23 -4.04
C ALA A 199 -6.55 12.85 -3.47
N LEU A 200 -5.50 13.40 -4.08
CA LEU A 200 -4.15 13.35 -3.54
C LEU A 200 -3.92 14.62 -2.71
N LEU A 201 -3.68 14.45 -1.42
CA LEU A 201 -3.34 15.53 -0.50
C LEU A 201 -1.83 15.57 -0.23
N PHE A 202 -1.33 16.77 0.03
CA PHE A 202 0.07 17.00 0.40
C PHE A 202 0.12 17.58 1.81
N SER A 203 0.81 16.90 2.71
CA SER A 203 1.11 17.42 4.04
C SER A 203 2.53 17.95 4.06
N PHE A 204 2.74 19.21 4.42
CA PHE A 204 4.08 19.81 4.55
C PHE A 204 4.54 19.74 6.00
N ARG A 205 5.78 19.29 6.23
CA ARG A 205 6.42 19.30 7.54
C ARG A 205 7.12 20.65 7.73
N PHE A 206 6.80 21.34 8.83
CA PHE A 206 7.40 22.61 9.26
C PHE A 206 8.31 22.38 10.47
#